data_AF-A0A5K0WGA7-F1
#
_entry.id   AF-A0A5K0WGA7-F1
#
_cell.length_a   1.000
_cell.length_b   1.000
_cell.length_c   1.000
_cell.angle_alpha   90.00
_cell.angle_beta   90.00
_cell.angle_gamma   90.00
#
_symmetry.space_group_name_H-M   'P 1'
#
loop_
_entity.id
_entity.type
_entity.pdbx_description
1 polymer ?
#
loop_
_entity_poly.entity_id
_entity_poly.type
_entity_poly.pdbx_seq_one_letter_code
_entity_poly.pdbx_strand_id
1 'polypeptide(L)'
;SADEINNEMQMIKGGGAALTREKIIAAMSKKFICIIDESKKVKVLGTFPLPIEIIPIALSYISKEILKIGGTPKLRENVITDN
;
A
#
# COMPACT_ATOMS: atom_id res chain seq x y z
N SER A 1 1.12 1.36 -12.00
CA SER A 1 2.15 0.45 -11.48
C SER A 1 1.71 -0.13 -10.15
N ALA A 2 2.33 -1.22 -9.72
CA ALA A 2 2.13 -1.86 -8.43
C ALA A 2 3.46 -2.33 -7.84
N ASP A 3 3.52 -2.47 -6.51
CA ASP A 3 4.65 -3.09 -5.82
C ASP A 3 4.53 -4.62 -5.89
N GLU A 4 3.30 -5.14 -5.81
CA GLU A 4 2.94 -6.53 -6.15
C GLU A 4 1.59 -6.59 -6.85
N ILE A 5 1.39 -7.62 -7.68
CA ILE A 5 0.10 -7.95 -8.28
C ILE A 5 -0.09 -9.48 -8.38
N ASN A 6 -1.30 -9.95 -8.13
CA ASN A 6 -1.66 -11.37 -8.30
C ASN A 6 -2.50 -11.62 -9.56
N ASN A 7 -2.84 -12.88 -9.82
CA ASN A 7 -3.64 -13.29 -10.99
C ASN A 7 -5.08 -12.74 -10.97
N GLU A 8 -5.59 -12.34 -9.80
CA GLU A 8 -6.90 -11.71 -9.64
C GLU A 8 -6.85 -10.19 -9.84
N MET A 9 -5.70 -9.66 -10.28
CA MET A 9 -5.44 -8.21 -10.46
C MET A 9 -5.54 -7.40 -9.16
N GLN A 10 -5.47 -8.06 -8.01
CA GLN A 10 -5.34 -7.40 -6.70
C GLN A 10 -3.88 -6.98 -6.53
N MET A 11 -3.66 -5.82 -5.90
CA MET A 11 -2.36 -5.18 -5.86
C MET A 11 -1.99 -4.70 -4.45
N ILE A 12 -0.70 -4.82 -4.13
CA ILE A 12 -0.07 -3.98 -3.11
C ILE A 12 0.57 -2.78 -3.82
N LYS A 13 0.29 -1.58 -3.30
CA LYS A 13 0.80 -0.29 -3.75
C LYS A 13 1.20 0.56 -2.55
N GLY A 14 2.06 1.55 -2.79
CA GLY A 14 2.43 2.57 -1.80
C GLY A 14 3.92 2.55 -1.42
N GLY A 15 4.74 1.75 -2.10
CA GLY A 15 6.19 1.83 -2.00
C GLY A 15 6.70 3.26 -2.16
N GLY A 16 6.12 4.02 -3.10
CA GLY A 16 6.43 5.43 -3.35
C GLY A 16 5.70 6.48 -2.49
N ALA A 17 5.01 6.08 -1.41
CA ALA A 17 4.30 7.00 -0.49
C ALA A 17 3.18 7.87 -1.10
N ALA A 18 2.62 7.48 -2.26
CA ALA A 18 1.54 8.21 -2.94
C ALA A 18 0.17 7.47 -2.92
N LEU A 19 0.05 6.38 -2.14
CA LEU A 19 -1.04 5.41 -2.28
C LEU A 19 -2.46 6.00 -2.16
N THR A 20 -2.64 7.03 -1.33
CA THR A 20 -3.96 7.58 -1.04
C THR A 20 -4.52 8.31 -2.25
N ARG A 21 -3.75 9.23 -2.84
CA ARG A 21 -4.15 9.95 -4.04
C ARG A 21 -4.25 9.01 -5.25
N GLU A 22 -3.31 8.08 -5.40
CA GLU A 22 -3.37 7.05 -6.45
C GLU A 22 -4.68 6.24 -6.38
N LYS A 23 -5.11 5.84 -5.18
CA LYS A 23 -6.35 5.08 -4.99
C LYS A 23 -7.59 5.91 -5.30
N ILE A 24 -7.61 7.18 -4.90
CA ILE A 24 -8.71 8.12 -5.24
C ILE A 24 -8.84 8.25 -6.77
N ILE A 25 -7.75 8.52 -7.47
CA ILE A 25 -7.74 8.65 -8.94
C ILE A 25 -8.18 7.35 -9.62
N ALA A 26 -7.67 6.20 -9.14
CA ALA A 26 -8.06 4.90 -9.68
C ALA A 26 -9.56 4.63 -9.51
N ALA A 27 -10.14 4.96 -8.35
CA ALA A 27 -11.57 4.78 -8.08
C ALA A 27 -12.46 5.68 -8.96
N MET A 28 -11.98 6.85 -9.35
CA MET A 28 -12.69 7.76 -10.28
C MET A 28 -12.53 7.36 -11.76
N SER A 29 -11.59 6.47 -12.08
CA SER A 29 -11.29 6.10 -13.46
C SER A 29 -12.29 5.06 -13.99
N LYS A 30 -12.68 5.18 -15.27
CA LYS A 30 -13.49 4.15 -15.95
C LYS A 30 -12.71 2.84 -16.16
N LYS A 31 -11.39 2.96 -16.28
CA LYS A 31 -10.48 1.85 -16.50
C LYS A 31 -9.14 2.18 -15.86
N PHE A 32 -8.66 1.28 -15.01
CA PHE A 32 -7.32 1.34 -14.44
C PHE A 32 -6.39 0.39 -15.22
N ILE A 33 -5.31 0.93 -15.78
CA ILE A 33 -4.29 0.15 -16.50
C ILE A 33 -3.03 0.11 -15.64
N CYS A 34 -2.66 -1.09 -15.19
CA CYS A 34 -1.44 -1.30 -14.41
C CYS A 34 -0.31 -1.76 -15.32
N ILE A 35 0.76 -0.97 -15.39
CA ILE A 35 2.01 -1.31 -16.08
C ILE A 35 3.02 -1.76 -15.02
N ILE A 36 3.57 -2.96 -15.19
CA ILE A 36 4.56 -3.60 -14.31
C ILE A 36 5.57 -4.40 -15.13
N ASP A 37 6.75 -4.61 -14.58
CA ASP A 37 7.65 -5.68 -15.03
C ASP A 37 7.28 -7.02 -14.36
N GLU A 38 7.85 -8.13 -14.85
CA GLU A 38 7.51 -9.48 -14.38
C GLU A 38 7.81 -9.71 -12.90
N SER A 39 8.80 -9.03 -12.31
CA SER A 39 9.19 -9.20 -10.91
C SER A 39 8.09 -8.83 -9.91
N LYS A 40 7.07 -8.07 -10.35
CA LYS A 40 5.95 -7.65 -9.51
C LYS A 40 4.84 -8.69 -9.42
N LYS A 41 4.85 -9.73 -10.26
CA LYS A 41 3.82 -10.78 -10.23
C LYS A 41 4.09 -11.78 -9.12
N VAL A 42 3.09 -12.02 -8.28
CA VAL A 42 3.16 -12.99 -7.18
C VAL A 42 1.91 -13.86 -7.18
N LYS A 43 2.04 -15.10 -6.68
CA LYS A 43 0.88 -16.00 -6.52
C LYS A 43 -0.02 -15.53 -5.36
N VAL A 44 0.59 -15.10 -4.26
CA VAL A 44 -0.07 -14.62 -3.04
C VAL A 44 0.57 -13.29 -2.67
N LEU A 45 -0.26 -12.28 -2.38
CA LEU A 45 0.20 -10.96 -1.96
C LEU A 45 0.80 -11.01 -0.54
N GLY A 46 1.77 -10.14 -0.28
CA GLY A 46 2.28 -9.88 1.07
C GLY A 46 3.78 -10.13 1.27
N THR A 47 4.55 -10.39 0.20
CA THR A 47 6.02 -10.42 0.33
C THR A 47 6.56 -8.99 0.47
N PHE A 48 6.01 -8.06 -0.32
CA PHE A 48 6.19 -6.63 -0.14
C PHE A 48 5.36 -6.11 1.06
N PRO A 49 5.93 -5.28 1.94
CA PRO A 49 5.20 -4.73 3.08
C PRO A 49 3.99 -3.90 2.64
N LEU A 50 2.83 -4.12 3.26
CA LEU A 50 1.61 -3.34 2.97
C LEU A 50 1.71 -1.92 3.54
N PRO A 51 1.79 -0.86 2.71
CA PRO A 51 1.87 0.51 3.19
C PRO A 51 0.51 1.01 3.72
N ILE A 52 0.54 1.71 4.86
CA ILE A 52 -0.64 2.30 5.51
C ILE A 52 -0.31 3.77 5.80
N GLU A 53 -1.08 4.68 5.21
CA GLU A 53 -1.03 6.10 5.55
C GLU A 53 -1.92 6.35 6.77
N ILE A 54 -1.45 7.19 7.70
CA ILE A 54 -2.13 7.46 8.97
C ILE A 54 -2.13 8.95 9.27
N ILE A 55 -3.09 9.39 10.08
CA ILE A 55 -3.00 10.69 10.73
C ILE A 55 -1.86 10.62 11.79
N PRO A 56 -0.90 11.56 11.82
CA PRO A 56 0.30 11.44 12.67
C PRO A 56 0.02 11.19 14.15
N ILE A 57 -0.99 11.88 14.72
CA ILE A 57 -1.37 11.71 16.13
C ILE A 57 -1.92 10.31 16.46
N ALA A 58 -2.30 9.52 15.45
CA ALA A 58 -2.87 8.19 15.62
C ALA A 58 -1.82 7.06 15.59
N LEU A 59 -0.52 7.36 15.40
CA LEU A 59 0.53 6.35 15.21
C LEU A 59 0.53 5.25 16.28
N SER A 60 0.49 5.62 17.56
CA SER A 60 0.53 4.63 18.66
C SER A 60 -0.71 3.74 18.66
N TYR A 61 -1.89 4.31 18.41
CA TYR A 61 -3.14 3.58 18.35
C TYR A 61 -3.15 2.60 17.17
N ILE A 62 -2.89 3.09 15.96
CA ILE A 62 -2.90 2.27 14.75
C ILE A 62 -1.84 1.16 14.80
N SER A 63 -0.65 1.43 15.34
CA SER A 63 0.37 0.40 15.53
C SER A 63 -0.13 -0.76 16.42
N LYS A 64 -0.88 -0.45 17.49
CA LYS A 64 -1.48 -1.48 18.34
C LYS A 64 -2.58 -2.27 17.62
N GLU A 65 -3.42 -1.61 16.83
CA GLU A 65 -4.45 -2.29 16.05
C GLU A 65 -3.85 -3.22 14.99
N ILE A 66 -2.76 -2.82 14.34
CA ILE A 66 -2.05 -3.67 13.36
C ILE A 66 -1.48 -4.92 14.04
N LEU A 67 -0.91 -4.80 15.24
CA LEU A 67 -0.40 -5.95 16.00
C LEU A 67 -1.52 -6.96 16.33
N LYS A 68 -2.72 -6.49 16.67
CA LYS A 68 -3.87 -7.36 16.99
C LYS A 68 -4.32 -8.23 15.81
N ILE A 69 -4.16 -7.75 14.58
CA ILE A 69 -4.50 -8.50 13.36
C ILE A 69 -3.32 -9.33 12.82
N GLY A 70 -2.24 -9.46 13.60
CA GLY A 70 -1.06 -10.26 13.24
C GLY A 70 -0.05 -9.56 12.33
N GLY A 71 -0.19 -8.26 12.11
CA GLY A 71 0.78 -7.47 11.35
C GLY A 71 1.92 -6.95 12.22
N THR A 72 3.07 -6.69 11.61
CA THR A 72 4.22 -6.07 12.28
C THR A 72 4.43 -4.66 11.71
N PRO A 73 3.91 -3.61 12.36
CA PRO A 73 4.02 -2.25 11.83
C PRO A 73 5.47 -1.73 11.97
N LYS A 74 5.94 -1.04 10.94
CA LYS A 74 7.21 -0.31 10.95
C LYS A 74 6.97 1.11 10.44
N LEU A 75 7.28 2.10 11.27
CA LEU A 75 7.26 3.50 10.84
C LEU A 75 8.30 3.70 9.73
N ARG A 76 7.90 4.35 8.65
CA ARG A 76 8.82 4.80 7.61
C ARG A 76 9.35 6.18 8.01
N GLU A 77 10.53 6.20 8.61
CA GLU A 77 11.17 7.43 9.05
C GLU A 77 11.47 8.38 7.89
N ASN A 78 11.42 9.69 8.16
CA ASN A 78 11.73 10.76 7.21
C ASN A 78 10.87 10.76 5.93
N VAL A 79 9.65 10.20 6.00
CA VAL A 79 8.68 10.25 4.89
C VAL A 79 7.42 10.97 5.37
N ILE A 80 7.06 12.02 4.66
CA ILE A 80 5.78 12.73 4.77
C ILE A 80 5.09 12.55 3.42
N THR A 81 3.83 12.15 3.46
CA THR A 81 3.00 12.01 2.25
C THR A 81 2.62 13.38 1.68
N ASP A 82 2.03 13.41 0.49
CA ASP A 82 1.53 14.67 -0.06
C ASP A 82 0.34 15.26 0.73
N ASN A 83 -0.25 14.49 1.66
CA ASN A 83 -1.38 14.87 2.50
C ASN A 83 -0.94 15.20 3.92
#